data_AF-A0A1G0Y7B3-F1
#
_entry.id   AF-A0A1G0Y7B3-F1
#
_cell.length_a   1.000
_cell.length_b   1.000
_cell.length_c   1.000
_cell.angle_alpha   90.00
_cell.angle_beta   90.00
_cell.angle_gamma   90.00
#
_symmetry.space_group_name_H-M   'P 1'
#
loop_
_entity.id
_entity.type
_entity.pdbx_description
1 polymer ?
#
loop_
_entity_poly.entity_id
_entity_poly.type
_entity_poly.pdbx_seq_one_letter_code
_entity_poly.pdbx_strand_id
1 'polypeptide(L)'
;MSPRHIFKIFNFSILIAFISACSTAEKKDQSAEKERKSVVQSIEELLVPTPPQKLDQKVSQEIPAYIKIIPGKDDKTTIIYRCRNMKSKAALDAIEGIVSTSGTVEESADQNMVIINDISAKTDELKEALMSMDVKIPQILVEAKVIEVYIDEGMERDVRVEYTKIDATKGLTSTYGYNLSAPTQNPLPTQGGGFDFYPYAKGVAGGNLKDLNVFMKWLVKARDAKILSSPNLIVDLGTTASMFTGEDVPIIQTQTNGGVVTTSTLFKRIGVRLNVTPVLINEDIVKLNINPEVSTIIRSEPFTQNEITVNNPVISIRNINTELVAGDNEIIMLGGLYSNTVFKSQRKTPFLSGMLGELFSAVDESDVKTQLVFLLKINILKKAGTPNGFVGQDLDRTANEAKRLGEIIRASEDIFPDKMKDKQKAWDEHAEEKDGKN
;
A
#
# COMPACT_ATOMS: atom_id res chain seq x y z
N MET A 1 16.86 -34.09 -62.03
CA MET A 1 15.48 -33.56 -62.15
C MET A 1 15.33 -32.41 -61.16
N SER A 2 14.84 -31.25 -61.61
CA SER A 2 15.11 -29.91 -61.04
C SER A 2 14.46 -29.57 -59.68
N PRO A 3 15.09 -28.72 -58.85
CA PRO A 3 14.48 -28.14 -57.65
C PRO A 3 13.87 -26.75 -57.96
N ARG A 4 12.57 -26.66 -58.26
CA ARG A 4 11.91 -25.35 -58.46
C ARG A 4 10.48 -25.22 -57.91
N HIS A 5 9.99 -26.10 -57.03
CA HIS A 5 8.57 -26.06 -56.58
C HIS A 5 8.35 -25.91 -55.07
N ILE A 6 9.38 -25.69 -54.24
CA ILE A 6 9.22 -25.57 -52.77
C ILE A 6 9.11 -24.11 -52.29
N PHE A 7 9.32 -23.12 -53.17
CA PHE A 7 9.45 -21.70 -52.75
C PHE A 7 8.18 -20.84 -52.89
N LYS A 8 7.03 -21.40 -53.28
CA LYS A 8 5.79 -20.60 -53.50
C LYS A 8 4.69 -20.77 -52.45
N ILE A 9 4.81 -21.68 -51.49
CA ILE A 9 3.80 -21.88 -50.43
C ILE A 9 4.16 -21.14 -49.14
N PHE A 10 5.44 -20.75 -48.97
CA PHE A 10 5.93 -20.18 -47.70
C PHE A 10 5.65 -18.68 -47.49
N ASN A 11 5.24 -17.94 -48.55
CA ASN A 11 5.07 -16.48 -48.47
C ASN A 11 3.63 -16.00 -48.24
N PHE A 12 2.63 -16.90 -48.25
CA PHE A 12 1.23 -16.51 -48.04
C PHE A 12 0.78 -16.65 -46.57
N SER A 13 1.35 -17.60 -45.82
CA SER A 13 1.01 -17.82 -44.40
C SER A 13 1.60 -16.77 -43.46
N ILE A 14 2.74 -16.15 -43.81
CA ILE A 14 3.37 -15.10 -42.99
C ILE A 14 2.60 -13.77 -43.08
N LEU A 15 1.98 -13.48 -44.23
CA LEU A 15 1.21 -12.24 -44.43
C LEU A 15 -0.16 -12.29 -43.72
N ILE A 16 -0.80 -13.47 -43.66
CA ILE A 16 -2.05 -13.67 -42.91
C ILE A 16 -1.78 -13.66 -41.39
N ALA A 17 -0.64 -14.18 -40.93
CA ALA A 17 -0.22 -14.11 -39.53
C ALA A 17 0.06 -12.65 -39.08
N PHE A 18 0.64 -11.82 -39.94
CA PHE A 18 0.89 -10.39 -39.63
C PHE A 18 -0.40 -9.55 -39.60
N ILE A 19 -1.35 -9.78 -40.51
CA ILE A 19 -2.64 -9.06 -40.51
C ILE A 19 -3.52 -9.52 -39.34
N SER A 20 -3.47 -10.82 -39.01
CA SER A 20 -4.18 -11.33 -37.83
C SER A 20 -3.57 -10.75 -36.55
N ALA A 21 -2.24 -10.79 -36.37
CA ALA A 21 -1.56 -10.25 -35.18
C ALA A 21 -1.74 -8.73 -35.01
N CYS A 22 -1.78 -7.96 -36.11
CA CYS A 22 -2.02 -6.52 -36.04
C CYS A 22 -3.47 -6.20 -35.62
N SER A 23 -4.47 -6.97 -36.09
CA SER A 23 -5.85 -6.80 -35.64
C SER A 23 -6.09 -7.31 -34.20
N THR A 24 -5.35 -8.34 -33.76
CA THR A 24 -5.44 -8.85 -32.38
C THR A 24 -4.77 -7.89 -31.41
N ALA A 25 -3.69 -7.21 -31.80
CA ALA A 25 -3.04 -6.18 -30.99
C ALA A 25 -3.95 -4.95 -30.83
N GLU A 26 -4.57 -4.48 -31.92
CA GLU A 26 -5.47 -3.33 -31.91
C GLU A 26 -6.79 -3.61 -31.15
N LYS A 27 -7.31 -4.85 -31.23
CA LYS A 27 -8.43 -5.31 -30.39
C LYS A 27 -8.06 -5.50 -28.91
N LYS A 28 -6.82 -5.93 -28.60
CA LYS A 28 -6.33 -6.02 -27.22
C LYS A 28 -6.19 -4.64 -26.58
N ASP A 29 -5.68 -3.67 -27.32
CA ASP A 29 -5.50 -2.30 -26.83
C ASP A 29 -6.85 -1.61 -26.59
N GLN A 30 -7.82 -1.79 -27.50
CA GLN A 30 -9.18 -1.27 -27.32
C GLN A 30 -9.98 -1.99 -26.22
N SER A 31 -9.75 -3.29 -26.00
CA SER A 31 -10.38 -4.04 -24.89
C SER A 31 -9.80 -3.61 -23.55
N ALA A 32 -8.47 -3.50 -23.44
CA ALA A 32 -7.79 -3.03 -22.25
C ALA A 32 -8.16 -1.57 -21.92
N GLU A 33 -8.31 -0.69 -22.92
CA GLU A 33 -8.74 0.69 -22.67
C GLU A 33 -10.21 0.77 -22.21
N LYS A 34 -11.08 -0.10 -22.73
CA LYS A 34 -12.49 -0.20 -22.33
C LYS A 34 -12.64 -0.80 -20.93
N GLU A 35 -11.82 -1.77 -20.57
CA GLU A 35 -11.77 -2.38 -19.24
C GLU A 35 -11.17 -1.41 -18.21
N ARG A 36 -10.08 -0.70 -18.52
CA ARG A 36 -9.56 0.41 -17.69
C ARG A 36 -10.60 1.48 -17.39
N LYS A 37 -11.37 1.91 -18.41
CA LYS A 37 -12.48 2.85 -18.21
C LYS A 37 -13.56 2.26 -17.30
N SER A 38 -13.86 0.96 -17.42
CA SER A 38 -14.84 0.29 -16.54
C SER A 38 -14.38 0.15 -15.09
N VAL A 39 -13.08 -0.07 -14.86
CA VAL A 39 -12.51 -0.20 -13.51
C VAL A 39 -12.41 1.17 -12.85
N VAL A 40 -11.97 2.20 -13.58
CA VAL A 40 -12.03 3.60 -13.10
C VAL A 40 -13.47 3.97 -12.78
N GLN A 41 -14.42 3.64 -13.65
CA GLN A 41 -15.84 3.91 -13.43
C GLN A 41 -16.44 3.09 -12.27
N SER A 42 -15.97 1.87 -12.02
CA SER A 42 -16.40 1.03 -10.89
C SER A 42 -15.78 1.48 -9.55
N ILE A 43 -14.53 1.98 -9.59
CA ILE A 43 -13.87 2.64 -8.48
C ILE A 43 -14.59 3.97 -8.20
N GLU A 44 -14.93 4.74 -9.23
CA GLU A 44 -15.77 5.94 -9.11
C GLU A 44 -17.14 5.59 -8.51
N GLU A 45 -17.88 4.60 -9.03
CA GLU A 45 -19.21 4.19 -8.54
C GLU A 45 -19.20 3.69 -7.09
N LEU A 46 -18.17 2.96 -6.65
CA LEU A 46 -18.03 2.56 -5.25
C LEU A 46 -17.65 3.73 -4.32
N LEU A 47 -17.12 4.80 -4.88
CA LEU A 47 -16.69 5.99 -4.14
C LEU A 47 -17.69 7.14 -4.26
N VAL A 48 -18.71 7.05 -5.13
CA VAL A 48 -19.91 7.89 -5.10
C VAL A 48 -20.65 7.65 -3.79
N PRO A 49 -20.89 8.67 -2.96
CA PRO A 49 -21.57 8.49 -1.69
C PRO A 49 -23.02 8.04 -1.92
N THR A 50 -23.37 6.82 -1.48
CA THR A 50 -24.79 6.47 -1.29
C THR A 50 -25.38 7.46 -0.27
N PRO A 51 -26.49 8.14 -0.60
CA PRO A 51 -27.04 9.21 0.22
C PRO A 51 -27.20 8.76 1.68
N PRO A 52 -26.90 9.62 2.66
CA PRO A 52 -26.99 9.25 4.07
C PRO A 52 -28.42 8.79 4.37
N GLN A 53 -28.56 7.68 5.09
CA GLN A 53 -29.84 7.35 5.70
C GLN A 53 -30.22 8.52 6.61
N LYS A 54 -31.45 9.04 6.44
CA LYS A 54 -32.02 10.02 7.34
C LYS A 54 -32.20 9.36 8.70
N LEU A 55 -31.20 9.49 9.58
CA LEU A 55 -31.40 9.31 11.02
C LEU A 55 -32.41 10.37 11.47
N ASP A 56 -33.38 9.97 12.28
CA ASP A 56 -34.49 10.82 12.72
C ASP A 56 -33.99 12.21 13.17
N GLN A 57 -34.40 13.22 12.41
CA GLN A 57 -33.95 14.60 12.56
C GLN A 57 -34.55 15.21 13.81
N LYS A 58 -33.91 15.04 14.97
CA LYS A 58 -34.12 15.98 16.08
C LYS A 58 -33.43 17.29 15.71
N VAL A 59 -34.22 18.28 15.31
CA VAL A 59 -33.77 19.65 15.08
C VAL A 59 -33.03 20.14 16.33
N SER A 60 -31.71 20.32 16.22
CA SER A 60 -30.92 20.95 17.26
C SER A 60 -31.43 22.38 17.43
N GLN A 61 -31.96 22.71 18.60
CA GLN A 61 -32.38 24.07 18.92
C GLN A 61 -31.12 24.94 18.99
N GLU A 62 -31.01 25.94 18.12
CA GLU A 62 -29.90 26.90 18.18
C GLU A 62 -29.99 27.66 19.51
N ILE A 63 -29.03 27.41 20.40
CA ILE A 63 -28.92 28.16 21.66
C ILE A 63 -28.53 29.60 21.30
N PRO A 64 -29.32 30.62 21.70
CA PRO A 64 -29.04 32.01 21.36
C PRO A 64 -27.67 32.43 21.90
N ALA A 65 -26.98 33.30 21.16
CA ALA A 65 -25.69 33.84 21.59
C ALA A 65 -25.84 34.57 22.92
N TYR A 66 -24.98 34.26 23.90
CA TYR A 66 -24.96 35.00 25.16
C TYR A 66 -24.22 36.32 24.93
N ILE A 67 -25.01 37.40 24.85
CA ILE A 67 -24.53 38.77 24.84
C ILE A 67 -25.24 39.53 25.96
N LYS A 68 -24.46 40.13 26.86
CA LYS A 68 -24.99 41.00 27.91
C LYS A 68 -24.41 42.39 27.73
N ILE A 69 -25.30 43.35 27.50
CA ILE A 69 -24.97 44.76 27.36
C ILE A 69 -25.31 45.43 28.68
N ILE A 70 -24.32 46.03 29.33
CA ILE A 70 -24.46 46.74 30.59
C ILE A 70 -24.21 48.23 30.32
N PRO A 71 -25.23 49.09 30.43
CA PRO A 71 -25.03 50.53 30.27
C PRO A 71 -24.19 51.05 31.44
N GLY A 72 -23.10 51.75 31.11
CA GLY A 72 -22.21 52.39 32.07
C GLY A 72 -22.56 53.85 32.29
N LYS A 73 -21.78 54.49 33.17
CA LYS A 73 -21.80 55.94 33.36
C LYS A 73 -20.91 56.59 32.29
N ASP A 74 -21.16 57.86 31.95
CA ASP A 74 -20.32 58.66 31.04
C ASP A 74 -20.33 58.18 29.56
N ASP A 75 -21.50 57.81 29.03
CA ASP A 75 -21.70 57.39 27.62
C ASP A 75 -20.86 56.18 27.20
N LYS A 76 -20.46 55.34 28.17
CA LYS A 76 -19.77 54.07 27.94
C LYS A 76 -20.69 52.89 28.20
N THR A 77 -20.50 51.83 27.44
CA THR A 77 -21.25 50.58 27.54
C THR A 77 -20.29 49.41 27.64
N THR A 78 -20.59 48.46 28.53
CA THR A 78 -19.83 47.21 28.64
C THR A 78 -20.58 46.08 27.94
N ILE A 79 -19.94 45.45 26.98
CA ILE A 79 -20.42 44.25 26.27
C ILE A 79 -19.70 43.04 26.86
N ILE A 80 -20.45 42.07 27.35
CA ILE A 80 -19.93 40.76 27.73
C ILE A 80 -20.42 39.77 26.67
N TYR A 81 -19.48 39.22 25.91
CA TYR A 81 -19.75 38.29 24.82
C TYR A 81 -19.08 36.95 25.09
N ARG A 82 -19.85 35.86 25.01
CA ARG A 82 -19.30 34.50 25.12
C ARG A 82 -19.13 33.89 23.73
N CYS A 83 -17.89 33.62 23.35
CA CYS A 83 -17.56 33.04 22.05
C CYS A 83 -18.00 31.57 22.01
N ARG A 84 -18.61 31.13 20.90
CA ARG A 84 -19.17 29.76 20.76
C ARG A 84 -18.36 28.89 19.82
N ASN A 85 -17.91 29.47 18.71
CA ASN A 85 -17.25 28.79 17.60
C ASN A 85 -15.78 29.21 17.43
N MET A 86 -15.37 30.29 18.10
CA MET A 86 -13.98 30.75 18.15
C MET A 86 -13.44 30.89 19.57
N LYS A 87 -12.11 30.95 19.68
CA LYS A 87 -11.40 31.23 20.94
C LYS A 87 -11.50 32.71 21.27
N SER A 88 -11.70 33.04 22.55
CA SER A 88 -11.78 34.42 23.03
C SER A 88 -10.56 35.26 22.69
N LYS A 89 -9.36 34.66 22.68
CA LYS A 89 -8.15 35.33 22.21
C LYS A 89 -8.23 35.77 20.75
N ALA A 90 -8.74 34.92 19.86
CA ALA A 90 -8.88 35.28 18.44
C ALA A 90 -9.91 36.40 18.24
N ALA A 91 -10.98 36.40 19.05
CA ALA A 91 -11.97 37.47 19.07
C ALA A 91 -11.39 38.78 19.63
N LEU A 92 -10.58 38.73 20.69
CA LEU A 92 -9.86 39.88 21.24
C LEU A 92 -8.95 40.51 20.18
N ASP A 93 -8.08 39.71 19.57
CA ASP A 93 -7.11 40.16 18.56
C ASP A 93 -7.82 40.81 17.34
N ALA A 94 -9.02 40.31 16.98
CA ALA A 94 -9.80 40.87 15.88
C ALA A 94 -10.54 42.17 16.24
N ILE A 95 -11.02 42.30 17.48
CA ILE A 95 -11.81 43.45 17.94
C ILE A 95 -10.93 44.62 18.41
N GLU A 96 -9.69 44.37 18.83
CA GLU A 96 -8.77 45.41 19.34
C GLU A 96 -8.62 46.60 18.37
N GLY A 97 -8.64 46.34 17.05
CA GLY A 97 -8.57 47.39 16.02
C GLY A 97 -9.89 48.15 15.76
N ILE A 98 -11.03 47.63 16.22
CA ILE A 98 -12.36 48.23 16.01
C ILE A 98 -12.75 49.13 17.18
N VAL A 99 -12.22 48.87 18.37
CA VAL A 99 -12.52 49.62 19.60
C VAL A 99 -12.02 51.07 19.52
N SER A 100 -12.71 52.02 20.16
CA SER A 100 -12.25 53.41 20.21
C SER A 100 -10.96 53.57 21.00
N THR A 101 -10.25 54.68 20.79
CA THR A 101 -9.06 55.04 21.57
C THR A 101 -9.32 55.11 23.09
N SER A 102 -10.58 55.31 23.49
CA SER A 102 -11.00 55.40 24.89
C SER A 102 -11.61 54.11 25.45
N GLY A 103 -11.76 53.08 24.61
CA GLY A 103 -12.31 51.79 24.97
C GLY A 103 -11.22 50.81 25.39
N THR A 104 -11.64 49.76 26.09
CA THR A 104 -10.78 48.66 26.54
C THR A 104 -11.42 47.32 26.17
N VAL A 105 -10.58 46.35 25.84
CA VAL A 105 -11.01 44.98 25.57
C VAL A 105 -10.19 44.04 26.45
N GLU A 106 -10.87 43.14 27.15
CA GLU A 106 -10.25 42.12 27.97
C GLU A 106 -10.82 40.74 27.64
N GLU A 107 -9.96 39.74 27.64
CA GLU A 107 -10.34 38.34 27.51
C GLU A 107 -10.51 37.70 28.89
N SER A 108 -11.54 36.86 29.04
CA SER A 108 -11.63 35.86 30.10
C SER A 108 -11.46 34.47 29.48
N ALA A 109 -10.21 33.98 29.47
CA ALA A 109 -9.84 32.71 28.85
C ALA A 109 -10.55 31.50 29.48
N ASP A 110 -10.70 31.49 30.80
CA ASP A 110 -11.36 30.40 31.55
C ASP A 110 -12.84 30.24 31.18
N GLN A 111 -13.49 31.33 30.76
CA GLN A 111 -14.91 31.34 30.40
C GLN A 111 -15.16 31.45 28.88
N ASN A 112 -14.10 31.53 28.07
CA ASN A 112 -14.12 31.84 26.63
C ASN A 112 -14.99 33.07 26.31
N MET A 113 -14.77 34.16 27.07
CA MET A 113 -15.52 35.41 26.93
C MET A 113 -14.62 36.58 26.58
N VAL A 114 -15.18 37.56 25.90
CA VAL A 114 -14.58 38.87 25.66
C VAL A 114 -15.44 39.93 26.32
N ILE A 115 -14.80 40.81 27.06
CA ILE A 115 -15.41 41.94 27.75
C ILE A 115 -14.91 43.20 27.06
N ILE A 116 -15.82 43.98 26.49
CA ILE A 116 -15.50 45.22 25.77
C ILE A 116 -16.15 46.37 26.53
N ASN A 117 -15.39 47.39 26.86
CA ASN A 117 -15.90 48.66 27.37
C ASN A 117 -15.61 49.74 26.33
N ASP A 118 -16.64 50.32 25.72
CA ASP A 118 -16.46 51.36 24.69
C ASP A 118 -17.60 52.39 24.73
N ILE A 119 -17.51 53.43 23.91
CA ILE A 119 -18.56 54.44 23.73
C ILE A 119 -19.88 53.79 23.26
N SER A 120 -21.00 54.26 23.80
CA SER A 120 -22.33 53.72 23.53
C SER A 120 -22.66 53.69 22.03
N ALA A 121 -22.18 54.67 21.26
CA ALA A 121 -22.38 54.73 19.80
C ALA A 121 -21.77 53.56 19.00
N LYS A 122 -20.72 52.89 19.50
CA LYS A 122 -20.06 51.75 18.83
C LYS A 122 -20.62 50.38 19.22
N THR A 123 -21.57 50.35 20.14
CA THR A 123 -22.09 49.09 20.72
C THR A 123 -22.67 48.17 19.66
N ASP A 124 -23.46 48.70 18.72
CA ASP A 124 -24.10 47.91 17.68
C ASP A 124 -23.10 47.41 16.63
N GLU A 125 -22.12 48.23 16.25
CA GLU A 125 -21.02 47.86 15.35
C GLU A 125 -20.20 46.69 15.93
N LEU A 126 -19.79 46.80 17.20
CA LEU A 126 -19.03 45.76 17.90
C LEU A 126 -19.82 44.46 18.05
N LYS A 127 -21.12 44.57 18.33
CA LYS A 127 -22.03 43.42 18.43
C LYS A 127 -22.14 42.70 17.09
N GLU A 128 -22.40 43.43 16.00
CA GLU A 128 -22.51 42.84 14.66
C GLU A 128 -21.18 42.22 14.23
N ALA A 129 -20.05 42.89 14.49
CA ALA A 129 -18.73 42.37 14.22
C ALA A 129 -18.50 41.03 14.95
N LEU A 130 -18.73 40.98 16.27
CA LEU A 130 -18.60 39.74 17.05
C LEU A 130 -19.53 38.61 16.54
N MET A 131 -20.79 38.94 16.23
CA MET A 131 -21.75 37.95 15.71
C MET A 131 -21.37 37.43 14.32
N SER A 132 -20.80 38.28 13.47
CA SER A 132 -20.36 37.90 12.12
C SER A 132 -19.08 37.06 12.12
N MET A 133 -18.23 37.22 13.14
CA MET A 133 -17.00 36.47 13.29
C MET A 133 -17.20 35.11 13.98
N ASP A 134 -18.09 35.02 14.98
CA ASP A 134 -18.37 33.78 15.73
C ASP A 134 -19.28 32.81 14.95
N VAL A 135 -18.88 32.47 13.73
CA VAL A 135 -19.56 31.51 12.86
C VAL A 135 -19.04 30.10 13.07
N LYS A 136 -19.91 29.11 12.89
CA LYS A 136 -19.54 27.69 13.05
C LYS A 136 -18.51 27.30 12.00
N ILE A 137 -17.41 26.72 12.45
CA ILE A 137 -16.36 26.19 11.59
C ILE A 137 -16.84 24.86 10.97
N PRO A 138 -16.69 24.66 9.64
CA PRO A 138 -17.00 23.37 9.01
C PRO A 138 -16.00 22.30 9.45
N GLN A 139 -16.50 21.08 9.58
CA GLN A 139 -15.66 19.90 9.85
C GLN A 139 -15.38 19.18 8.54
N ILE A 140 -14.23 18.52 8.45
CA ILE A 140 -13.81 17.83 7.24
C ILE A 140 -13.53 16.38 7.61
N LEU A 141 -14.23 15.47 6.94
CA LEU A 141 -13.93 14.04 6.95
C LEU A 141 -12.88 13.77 5.87
N VAL A 142 -11.77 13.18 6.28
CA VAL A 142 -10.66 12.81 5.40
C VAL A 142 -10.51 11.30 5.41
N GLU A 143 -10.57 10.69 4.23
CA GLU A 143 -10.42 9.25 4.03
C GLU A 143 -9.22 9.01 3.13
N ALA A 144 -8.16 8.41 3.66
CA ALA A 144 -7.01 7.98 2.85
C ALA A 144 -7.10 6.48 2.60
N LYS A 145 -6.76 6.05 1.38
CA LYS A 145 -6.65 4.63 1.03
C LYS A 145 -5.24 4.36 0.53
N VAL A 146 -4.59 3.38 1.14
CA VAL A 146 -3.27 2.89 0.74
C VAL A 146 -3.46 1.48 0.23
N ILE A 147 -3.17 1.27 -1.05
CA ILE A 147 -3.35 0.01 -1.74
C ILE A 147 -1.98 -0.46 -2.19
N GLU A 148 -1.56 -1.63 -1.74
CA GLU A 148 -0.34 -2.28 -2.20
C GLU A 148 -0.65 -3.68 -2.70
N VAL A 149 -0.05 -4.03 -3.83
CA VAL A 149 0.01 -5.38 -4.35
C VAL A 149 1.46 -5.75 -4.56
N TYR A 150 1.82 -6.89 -4.02
CA TYR A 150 3.14 -7.49 -4.09
C TYR A 150 2.99 -8.87 -4.71
N ILE A 151 3.65 -9.08 -5.83
CA ILE A 151 3.66 -10.33 -6.59
C ILE A 151 5.11 -10.77 -6.69
N ASP A 152 5.39 -12.01 -6.31
CA ASP A 152 6.70 -12.64 -6.40
C ASP A 152 6.54 -14.00 -7.07
N GLU A 153 6.83 -14.03 -8.37
CA GLU A 153 6.81 -15.24 -9.18
C GLU A 153 8.24 -15.71 -9.41
N GLY A 154 8.46 -17.02 -9.46
CA GLY A 154 9.77 -17.56 -9.79
C GLY A 154 9.71 -18.95 -10.37
N MET A 155 10.81 -19.34 -11.01
CA MET A 155 11.01 -20.67 -11.55
C MET A 155 12.43 -21.13 -11.24
N GLU A 156 12.53 -22.34 -10.73
CA GLU A 156 13.77 -22.98 -10.37
C GLU A 156 13.89 -24.31 -11.11
N ARG A 157 15.04 -24.52 -11.75
CA ARG A 157 15.40 -25.79 -12.37
C ARG A 157 16.82 -26.17 -12.00
N ASP A 158 16.96 -27.36 -11.42
CA ASP A 158 18.25 -27.99 -11.13
C ASP A 158 18.36 -29.36 -11.81
N VAL A 159 19.59 -29.69 -12.21
CA VAL A 159 19.92 -31.03 -12.72
C VAL A 159 21.20 -31.52 -12.05
N ARG A 160 21.10 -32.70 -11.46
CA ARG A 160 22.22 -33.37 -10.81
C ARG A 160 22.29 -34.82 -11.26
N VAL A 161 23.49 -35.24 -11.60
CA VAL A 161 23.83 -36.62 -11.93
C VAL A 161 25.10 -36.93 -11.17
N GLU A 162 25.01 -37.72 -10.11
CA GLU A 162 26.12 -38.06 -9.24
C GLU A 162 26.36 -39.56 -9.25
N TYR A 163 27.59 -39.95 -9.51
CA TYR A 163 28.07 -41.32 -9.40
C TYR A 163 28.99 -41.40 -8.17
N THR A 164 28.54 -42.14 -7.16
CA THR A 164 29.28 -42.33 -5.92
C THR A 164 29.87 -43.73 -5.90
N LYS A 165 31.20 -43.79 -5.73
CA LYS A 165 31.92 -45.03 -5.48
C LYS A 165 32.33 -45.07 -4.02
N ILE A 166 31.94 -46.13 -3.31
CA ILE A 166 32.35 -46.39 -1.94
C ILE A 166 33.32 -47.57 -1.98
N ASP A 167 34.58 -47.34 -1.59
CA ASP A 167 35.57 -48.39 -1.41
C ASP A 167 35.61 -48.81 0.06
N ALA A 168 34.80 -49.83 0.39
CA ALA A 168 34.68 -50.33 1.76
C ALA A 168 36.00 -50.89 2.34
N THR A 169 36.96 -51.25 1.48
CA THR A 169 38.27 -51.77 1.91
C THR A 169 39.21 -50.65 2.37
N LYS A 170 39.08 -49.45 1.78
CA LYS A 170 39.92 -48.28 2.12
C LYS A 170 39.19 -47.22 2.95
N GLY A 171 37.87 -47.32 3.08
CA GLY A 171 37.04 -46.31 3.74
C GLY A 171 36.92 -45.00 2.94
N LEU A 172 37.22 -45.02 1.64
CA LEU A 172 37.12 -43.83 0.78
C LEU A 172 35.78 -43.81 0.04
N THR A 173 35.08 -42.68 0.14
CA THR A 173 33.96 -42.33 -0.73
C THR A 173 34.43 -41.34 -1.77
N SER A 174 34.23 -41.65 -3.04
CA SER A 174 34.55 -40.75 -4.16
C SER A 174 33.30 -40.53 -4.99
N THR A 175 32.78 -39.30 -4.97
CA THR A 175 31.63 -38.88 -5.77
C THR A 175 32.14 -38.11 -6.98
N TYR A 176 31.77 -38.60 -8.17
CA TYR A 176 32.04 -37.99 -9.46
C TYR A 176 30.70 -37.66 -10.08
N GLY A 177 30.52 -36.45 -10.60
CA GLY A 177 29.21 -36.10 -11.09
C GLY A 177 29.15 -34.76 -11.76
N TYR A 178 28.00 -34.56 -12.36
CA TYR A 178 27.54 -33.31 -12.91
C TYR A 178 26.53 -32.71 -11.96
N ASN A 179 26.82 -31.54 -11.42
CA ASN A 179 25.92 -30.86 -10.51
C ASN A 179 25.71 -29.42 -11.00
N LEU A 180 24.55 -29.18 -11.59
CA LEU A 180 24.05 -27.85 -11.89
C LEU A 180 22.95 -27.52 -10.90
N SER A 181 23.32 -26.76 -9.88
CA SER A 181 22.38 -26.18 -8.91
C SER A 181 22.29 -24.67 -9.10
N ALA A 182 21.09 -24.12 -8.90
CA ALA A 182 20.85 -22.70 -8.77
C ALA A 182 21.88 -22.04 -7.80
N PRO A 183 22.54 -20.92 -8.18
CA PRO A 183 23.64 -20.33 -7.42
C PRO A 183 23.26 -19.74 -6.06
N THR A 184 21.97 -19.50 -5.81
CA THR A 184 21.48 -18.75 -4.65
C THR A 184 21.08 -19.64 -3.47
N GLN A 185 20.96 -20.96 -3.65
CA GLN A 185 20.50 -21.87 -2.58
C GLN A 185 21.25 -23.20 -2.53
N ASN A 186 21.21 -23.82 -1.35
CA ASN A 186 21.66 -25.19 -1.16
C ASN A 186 20.47 -26.13 -1.49
N PRO A 187 20.52 -26.90 -2.58
CA PRO A 187 19.42 -27.78 -2.99
C PRO A 187 19.14 -28.82 -1.90
N LEU A 188 18.05 -28.62 -1.16
CA LEU A 188 17.50 -29.65 -0.28
C LEU A 188 16.87 -30.73 -1.17
N PRO A 189 17.25 -32.02 -1.03
CA PRO A 189 16.75 -33.12 -1.87
C PRO A 189 15.26 -33.45 -1.67
N THR A 190 14.54 -32.68 -0.84
CA THR A 190 13.13 -32.91 -0.48
C THR A 190 12.11 -32.19 -1.37
N GLN A 191 12.55 -31.35 -2.32
CA GLN A 191 11.65 -30.55 -3.18
C GLN A 191 11.78 -30.84 -4.68
N GLY A 192 12.29 -32.02 -5.05
CA GLY A 192 12.46 -32.45 -6.45
C GLY A 192 12.29 -33.96 -6.63
N GLY A 193 12.22 -34.41 -7.87
CA GLY A 193 12.13 -35.82 -8.22
C GLY A 193 13.52 -36.42 -8.40
N GLY A 194 13.88 -37.38 -7.57
CA GLY A 194 15.12 -38.15 -7.69
C GLY A 194 14.84 -39.61 -8.01
N PHE A 195 15.70 -40.22 -8.82
CA PHE A 195 15.74 -41.67 -8.98
C PHE A 195 17.16 -42.15 -8.72
N ASP A 196 17.27 -43.11 -7.80
CA ASP A 196 18.53 -43.79 -7.52
C ASP A 196 18.60 -45.09 -8.32
N PHE A 197 19.62 -45.18 -9.18
CA PHE A 197 19.90 -46.36 -9.97
C PHE A 197 21.13 -47.10 -9.44
N TYR A 198 20.95 -48.39 -9.13
CA TYR A 198 22.00 -49.25 -8.58
C TYR A 198 22.39 -50.32 -9.60
N PRO A 199 23.23 -50.00 -10.61
CA PRO A 199 23.53 -50.94 -11.69
C PRO A 199 24.26 -52.20 -11.21
N TYR A 200 24.97 -52.14 -10.07
CA TYR A 200 25.65 -53.29 -9.47
C TYR A 200 25.74 -53.17 -7.94
N ALA A 201 24.75 -53.73 -7.23
CA ALA A 201 24.90 -54.05 -5.81
C ALA A 201 25.53 -55.45 -5.66
N LYS A 202 26.85 -55.58 -5.83
CA LYS A 202 27.54 -56.77 -5.31
C LYS A 202 27.76 -56.57 -3.80
N GLY A 203 26.71 -56.90 -3.04
CA GLY A 203 26.83 -57.14 -1.61
C GLY A 203 27.80 -58.30 -1.38
N VAL A 204 29.03 -57.97 -1.01
CA VAL A 204 29.95 -58.89 -0.36
C VAL A 204 30.43 -58.15 0.89
N ALA A 205 30.49 -58.83 2.04
CA ALA A 205 31.06 -58.25 3.24
C ALA A 205 32.49 -57.77 2.93
N GLY A 206 32.69 -56.44 2.87
CA GLY A 206 33.94 -55.78 2.45
C GLY A 206 34.00 -55.27 0.98
N GLY A 207 32.91 -55.33 0.21
CA GLY A 207 32.86 -54.98 -1.22
C GLY A 207 32.64 -53.49 -1.54
N ASN A 208 33.10 -53.06 -2.72
CA ASN A 208 32.90 -51.69 -3.23
C ASN A 208 31.45 -51.48 -3.67
N LEU A 209 30.75 -50.44 -3.16
CA LEU A 209 29.43 -50.03 -3.63
C LEU A 209 29.56 -48.95 -4.71
N LYS A 210 28.64 -48.98 -5.68
CA LYS A 210 28.61 -48.05 -6.82
C LYS A 210 27.18 -47.62 -7.04
N ASP A 211 26.91 -46.35 -6.78
CA ASP A 211 25.58 -45.78 -6.81
C ASP A 211 25.54 -44.68 -7.89
N LEU A 212 24.52 -44.70 -8.74
CA LEU A 212 24.24 -43.62 -9.67
C LEU A 212 22.96 -42.93 -9.21
N ASN A 213 23.09 -41.72 -8.67
CA ASN A 213 21.99 -40.84 -8.32
C ASN A 213 21.71 -39.89 -9.48
N VAL A 214 20.46 -39.87 -9.94
CA VAL A 214 19.98 -38.86 -10.89
C VAL A 214 18.88 -38.07 -10.21
N PHE A 215 19.05 -36.76 -10.14
CA PHE A 215 18.12 -35.85 -9.49
C PHE A 215 17.76 -34.70 -10.41
N MET A 216 16.47 -34.45 -10.54
CA MET A 216 15.92 -33.32 -11.28
C MET A 216 14.97 -32.55 -10.39
N LYS A 217 15.20 -31.24 -10.30
CA LYS A 217 14.27 -30.32 -9.65
C LYS A 217 13.68 -29.40 -10.69
N TRP A 218 12.36 -29.32 -10.69
CA TRP A 218 11.61 -28.33 -11.45
C TRP A 218 10.54 -27.77 -10.54
N LEU A 219 10.69 -26.51 -10.15
CA LEU A 219 9.85 -25.89 -9.12
C LEU A 219 9.42 -24.50 -9.61
N VAL A 220 8.11 -24.30 -9.74
CA VAL A 220 7.53 -22.98 -9.94
C VAL A 220 7.10 -22.44 -8.58
N LYS A 221 7.50 -21.22 -8.26
CA LYS A 221 7.15 -20.49 -7.04
C LYS A 221 6.24 -19.33 -7.43
N ALA A 222 5.22 -19.08 -6.64
CA ALA A 222 4.39 -17.90 -6.79
C ALA A 222 3.84 -17.47 -5.44
N ARG A 223 3.95 -16.19 -5.15
CA ARG A 223 3.55 -15.58 -3.90
C ARG A 223 2.91 -14.22 -4.18
N ASP A 224 1.65 -14.11 -3.81
CA ASP A 224 0.92 -12.85 -3.87
C ASP A 224 0.55 -12.36 -2.48
N ALA A 225 0.71 -11.06 -2.28
CA ALA A 225 0.25 -10.36 -1.09
C ALA A 225 -0.43 -9.06 -1.52
N LYS A 226 -1.55 -8.76 -0.87
CA LYS A 226 -2.31 -7.54 -1.11
C LYS A 226 -2.66 -6.89 0.21
N ILE A 227 -2.33 -5.61 0.33
CA ILE A 227 -2.52 -4.82 1.53
C ILE A 227 -3.44 -3.66 1.18
N LEU A 228 -4.57 -3.57 1.87
CA LEU A 228 -5.51 -2.45 1.80
C LEU A 228 -5.61 -1.83 3.19
N SER A 229 -5.24 -0.56 3.31
CA SER A 229 -5.46 0.24 4.50
C SER A 229 -6.36 1.41 4.15
N SER A 230 -7.38 1.69 4.98
CA SER A 230 -8.33 2.80 4.77
C SER A 230 -8.52 3.63 6.04
N PRO A 231 -7.48 4.34 6.52
CA PRO A 231 -7.63 5.27 7.65
C PRO A 231 -8.57 6.43 7.31
N ASN A 232 -9.43 6.79 8.25
CA ASN A 232 -10.28 7.97 8.16
C ASN A 232 -10.32 8.74 9.48
N LEU A 233 -10.49 10.06 9.39
CA LEU A 233 -10.64 10.92 10.56
C LEU A 233 -11.46 12.17 10.23
N ILE A 234 -12.13 12.73 11.24
CA ILE A 234 -12.81 14.01 11.15
C ILE A 234 -11.95 15.05 11.85
N VAL A 235 -11.79 16.22 11.23
CA VAL A 235 -10.93 17.30 11.73
C VAL A 235 -11.60 18.65 11.55
N ASP A 236 -11.44 19.53 12.54
CA ASP A 236 -11.87 20.92 12.47
C ASP A 236 -10.89 21.75 11.63
N LEU A 237 -11.41 22.77 10.97
CA LEU A 237 -10.59 23.65 10.15
C LEU A 237 -9.46 24.33 10.94
N GLY A 238 -8.26 24.36 10.37
CA GLY A 238 -7.09 25.02 10.96
C GLY A 238 -6.46 24.25 12.12
N THR A 239 -7.02 23.09 12.50
CA THR A 239 -6.46 22.22 13.54
C THR A 239 -5.76 21.02 12.92
N THR A 240 -4.76 20.49 13.62
CA THR A 240 -4.10 19.24 13.19
C THR A 240 -4.73 18.07 13.92
N ALA A 241 -5.16 17.07 13.16
CA ALA A 241 -5.65 15.80 13.70
C ALA A 241 -4.70 14.67 13.30
N SER A 242 -4.56 13.71 14.20
CA SER A 242 -3.74 12.51 13.98
C SER A 242 -4.47 11.27 14.47
N MET A 243 -4.50 10.23 13.65
CA MET A 243 -4.90 8.88 14.09
C MET A 243 -3.70 7.94 14.00
N PHE A 244 -3.63 6.99 14.92
CA PHE A 244 -2.67 5.89 14.88
C PHE A 244 -3.36 4.60 15.32
N THR A 245 -3.11 3.51 14.60
CA THR A 245 -3.58 2.16 14.95
C THR A 245 -2.46 1.19 14.63
N GLY A 246 -2.00 0.43 15.62
CA GLY A 246 -0.81 -0.38 15.44
C GLY A 246 -0.32 -1.02 16.73
N GLU A 247 0.93 -1.47 16.68
CA GLU A 247 1.59 -2.24 17.74
C GLU A 247 2.98 -1.68 18.05
N ASP A 248 3.43 -1.84 19.29
CA ASP A 248 4.78 -1.52 19.73
C ASP A 248 5.67 -2.77 19.56
N VAL A 249 6.55 -2.76 18.56
CA VAL A 249 7.42 -3.90 18.26
C VAL A 249 8.75 -3.77 19.01
N PRO A 250 9.16 -4.77 19.80
CA PRO A 250 10.46 -4.78 20.46
C PRO A 250 11.58 -5.06 19.45
N ILE A 251 12.57 -4.17 19.41
CA ILE A 251 13.81 -4.31 18.64
C ILE A 251 14.95 -4.51 19.64
N ILE A 252 15.67 -5.62 19.49
CA ILE A 252 16.77 -5.97 20.38
C ILE A 252 18.03 -5.29 19.87
N GLN A 253 18.70 -4.53 20.73
CA GLN A 253 19.99 -3.90 20.46
C GLN A 253 21.03 -4.49 21.40
N THR A 254 22.19 -4.84 20.85
CA THR A 254 23.36 -5.23 21.63
C THR A 254 24.37 -4.11 21.57
N GLN A 255 24.99 -3.80 22.70
CA GLN A 255 26.14 -2.90 22.77
C GLN A 255 27.22 -3.59 23.60
N THR A 256 28.46 -3.58 23.09
CA THR A 256 29.61 -4.06 23.83
C THR A 256 30.39 -2.86 24.34
N ASN A 257 30.48 -2.71 25.66
CA ASN A 257 31.28 -1.67 26.28
C ASN A 257 32.28 -2.31 27.25
N GLY A 258 33.57 -2.12 27.01
CA GLY A 258 34.64 -2.70 27.84
C GLY A 258 34.65 -4.23 27.94
N GLY A 259 34.17 -4.95 26.91
CA GLY A 259 34.09 -6.43 26.90
C GLY A 259 32.84 -7.02 27.57
N VAL A 260 31.99 -6.19 28.18
CA VAL A 260 30.66 -6.59 28.66
C VAL A 260 29.64 -6.34 27.56
N VAL A 261 28.89 -7.38 27.18
CA VAL A 261 27.76 -7.24 26.28
C VAL A 261 26.53 -6.88 27.09
N THR A 262 25.94 -5.74 26.78
CA THR A 262 24.63 -5.32 27.29
C THR A 262 23.61 -5.42 26.18
N THR A 263 22.48 -6.06 26.46
CA THR A 263 21.33 -6.14 25.55
C THR A 263 20.25 -5.18 26.06
N SER A 264 19.76 -4.30 25.20
CA SER A 264 18.63 -3.42 25.46
C SER A 264 17.49 -3.68 24.47
N THR A 265 16.26 -3.37 24.86
CA THR A 265 15.08 -3.50 24.02
C THR A 265 14.55 -2.10 23.71
N LEU A 266 14.51 -1.74 22.43
CA LEU A 266 13.90 -0.51 21.92
C LEU A 266 12.53 -0.82 21.32
N PHE A 267 11.47 -0.18 21.80
CA PHE A 267 10.15 -0.34 21.21
C PHE A 267 9.94 0.63 20.04
N LYS A 268 9.54 0.09 18.88
CA LYS A 268 9.22 0.86 17.68
C LYS A 268 7.74 0.67 17.32
N ARG A 269 7.01 1.78 17.27
CA ARG A 269 5.62 1.83 16.80
C ARG A 269 5.52 1.55 15.31
N ILE A 270 4.72 0.57 14.95
CA ILE A 270 4.33 0.29 13.57
C ILE A 270 2.81 0.17 13.47
N GLY A 271 2.26 0.34 12.28
CA GLY A 271 0.83 0.33 12.01
C GLY A 271 0.43 1.38 10.98
N VAL A 272 -0.83 1.79 11.02
CA VAL A 272 -1.42 2.81 10.15
C VAL A 272 -1.48 4.14 10.90
N ARG A 273 -0.93 5.19 10.30
CA ARG A 273 -0.99 6.58 10.79
C ARG A 273 -1.57 7.47 9.71
N LEU A 274 -2.42 8.41 10.10
CA LEU A 274 -2.89 9.48 9.21
C LEU A 274 -2.84 10.79 10.00
N ASN A 275 -2.03 11.73 9.52
CA ASN A 275 -1.96 13.10 10.02
C ASN A 275 -2.54 14.04 8.96
N VAL A 276 -3.42 14.94 9.39
CA VAL A 276 -4.12 15.87 8.50
C VAL A 276 -4.23 17.24 9.16
N THR A 277 -3.94 18.27 8.37
CA THR A 277 -4.19 19.68 8.74
C THR A 277 -4.93 20.37 7.58
N PRO A 278 -6.25 20.57 7.68
CA PRO A 278 -7.01 21.26 6.65
C PRO A 278 -7.01 22.78 6.85
N VAL A 279 -7.01 23.51 5.75
CA VAL A 279 -7.14 24.96 5.66
C VAL A 279 -8.15 25.26 4.54
N LEU A 280 -9.23 25.98 4.84
CA LEU A 280 -10.28 26.23 3.86
C LEU A 280 -9.82 27.36 2.97
N ILE A 281 -9.99 27.19 1.65
CA ILE A 281 -9.80 28.28 0.71
C ILE A 281 -11.15 28.92 0.41
N ASN A 282 -12.15 28.12 0.05
CA ASN A 282 -13.52 28.52 -0.31
C ASN A 282 -14.54 27.50 0.23
N GLU A 283 -15.85 27.79 0.16
CA GLU A 283 -16.91 26.92 0.72
C GLU A 283 -16.84 25.44 0.31
N ASP A 284 -16.34 25.15 -0.90
CA ASP A 284 -16.27 23.81 -1.48
C ASP A 284 -14.84 23.30 -1.69
N ILE A 285 -13.82 24.08 -1.33
CA ILE A 285 -12.42 23.78 -1.64
C ILE A 285 -11.55 23.90 -0.40
N VAL A 286 -10.83 22.83 -0.09
CA VAL A 286 -9.94 22.72 1.07
C VAL A 286 -8.51 22.49 0.59
N LYS A 287 -7.56 23.22 1.18
CA LYS A 287 -6.13 22.91 1.13
C LYS A 287 -5.78 22.01 2.31
N LEU A 288 -5.09 20.90 2.09
CA LEU A 288 -4.71 19.99 3.17
C LEU A 288 -3.23 19.68 3.10
N ASN A 289 -2.60 19.69 4.27
CA ASN A 289 -1.37 18.97 4.49
C ASN A 289 -1.73 17.57 5.00
N ILE A 290 -1.31 16.54 4.28
CA ILE A 290 -1.62 15.15 4.58
C ILE A 290 -0.37 14.28 4.61
N ASN A 291 -0.31 13.44 5.64
CA ASN A 291 0.74 12.45 5.80
C ASN A 291 0.16 11.10 6.23
N PRO A 292 -0.29 10.26 5.27
CA PRO A 292 -0.61 8.87 5.52
C PRO A 292 0.67 8.02 5.57
N GLU A 293 0.73 7.10 6.52
CA GLU A 293 1.83 6.16 6.70
C GLU A 293 1.27 4.78 7.04
N VAL A 294 1.76 3.75 6.37
CA VAL A 294 1.47 2.35 6.65
C VAL A 294 2.78 1.63 6.89
N SER A 295 2.91 1.00 8.05
CA SER A 295 4.09 0.24 8.44
C SER A 295 3.73 -1.17 8.89
N THR A 296 4.49 -2.15 8.42
CA THR A 296 4.22 -3.57 8.59
C THR A 296 5.52 -4.36 8.75
N ILE A 297 5.53 -5.39 9.59
CA ILE A 297 6.66 -6.34 9.64
C ILE A 297 6.57 -7.24 8.41
N ILE A 298 7.67 -7.36 7.65
CA ILE A 298 7.71 -8.19 6.44
C ILE A 298 8.50 -9.48 6.62
N ARG A 299 9.51 -9.47 7.49
CA ARG A 299 10.33 -10.64 7.86
C ARG A 299 11.16 -10.32 9.10
N SER A 300 11.82 -11.32 9.66
CA SER A 300 12.86 -11.13 10.67
C SER A 300 14.21 -11.56 10.08
N GLU A 301 15.24 -10.75 10.30
CA GLU A 301 16.59 -11.04 9.83
C GLU A 301 17.56 -11.20 11.01
N PRO A 302 18.44 -12.23 10.97
CA PRO A 302 19.50 -12.37 11.95
C PRO A 302 20.53 -11.26 11.73
N PHE A 303 20.77 -10.49 12.78
CA PHE A 303 21.83 -9.50 12.85
C PHE A 303 22.89 -9.98 13.84
N THR A 304 24.10 -10.24 13.34
CA THR A 304 25.23 -10.67 14.17
C THR A 304 26.14 -9.49 14.44
N GLN A 305 26.32 -9.16 15.72
CA GLN A 305 27.32 -8.19 16.17
C GLN A 305 28.11 -8.80 17.32
N ASN A 306 29.44 -8.80 17.21
CA ASN A 306 30.37 -9.32 18.22
C ASN A 306 30.01 -10.75 18.68
N GLU A 307 29.85 -11.68 17.71
CA GLU A 307 29.51 -13.11 17.92
C GLU A 307 28.14 -13.40 18.53
N ILE A 308 27.32 -12.36 18.78
CA ILE A 308 25.94 -12.50 19.24
C ILE A 308 25.00 -12.24 18.08
N THR A 309 24.17 -13.24 17.78
CA THR A 309 23.14 -13.14 16.75
C THR A 309 21.81 -12.85 17.40
N VAL A 310 21.24 -11.68 17.07
CA VAL A 310 19.88 -11.29 17.47
C VAL A 310 18.98 -11.25 16.24
N ASN A 311 17.74 -11.70 16.37
CA ASN A 311 16.79 -11.69 15.27
C ASN A 311 15.92 -10.44 15.38
N ASN A 312 16.06 -9.50 14.45
CA ASN A 312 15.32 -8.25 14.46
C ASN A 312 14.31 -8.18 13.31
N PRO A 313 13.12 -7.60 13.53
CA PRO A 313 12.12 -7.46 12.47
C PRO A 313 12.55 -6.41 11.45
N VAL A 314 12.37 -6.73 10.18
CA VAL A 314 12.44 -5.78 9.07
C VAL A 314 11.07 -5.15 8.91
N ILE A 315 11.00 -3.84 9.13
CA ILE A 315 9.78 -3.04 9.05
C ILE A 315 9.75 -2.35 7.69
N SER A 316 8.70 -2.63 6.91
CA SER A 316 8.41 -1.88 5.69
C SER A 316 7.57 -0.67 6.04
N ILE A 317 7.93 0.52 5.54
CA ILE A 317 7.24 1.79 5.78
C ILE A 317 6.86 2.39 4.43
N ARG A 318 5.59 2.71 4.27
CA ARG A 318 5.03 3.35 3.07
C ARG A 318 4.38 4.64 3.51
N ASN A 319 4.97 5.76 3.13
CA ASN A 319 4.48 7.08 3.52
C ASN A 319 4.49 8.03 2.32
N ILE A 320 3.59 9.00 2.38
CA ILE A 320 3.62 10.17 1.51
C ILE A 320 3.40 11.40 2.39
N ASN A 321 4.11 12.49 2.12
CA ASN A 321 3.88 13.77 2.80
C ASN A 321 3.68 14.80 1.70
N THR A 322 2.47 15.35 1.62
CA THR A 322 2.11 16.25 0.53
C THR A 322 1.13 17.30 1.00
N GLU A 323 1.16 18.44 0.32
CA GLU A 323 0.13 19.46 0.42
C GLU A 323 -0.63 19.51 -0.90
N LEU A 324 -1.96 19.55 -0.83
CA LEU A 324 -2.81 19.60 -2.03
C LEU A 324 -4.07 20.42 -1.77
N VAL A 325 -4.76 20.75 -2.85
CA VAL A 325 -6.08 21.38 -2.83
C VAL A 325 -7.07 20.40 -3.44
N ALA A 326 -8.21 20.22 -2.79
CA ALA A 326 -9.26 19.31 -3.21
C ALA A 326 -10.64 19.94 -3.01
N GLY A 327 -11.57 19.61 -3.90
CA GLY A 327 -12.99 19.90 -3.76
C GLY A 327 -13.71 18.94 -2.82
N ASP A 328 -14.92 19.32 -2.40
CA ASP A 328 -15.83 18.44 -1.68
C ASP A 328 -16.19 17.19 -2.51
N ASN A 329 -16.13 16.01 -1.89
CA ASN A 329 -16.33 14.69 -2.49
C ASN A 329 -15.39 14.33 -3.66
N GLU A 330 -14.30 15.08 -3.83
CA GLU A 330 -13.28 14.77 -4.84
C GLU A 330 -12.36 13.62 -4.35
N ILE A 331 -11.92 12.81 -5.31
CA ILE A 331 -10.99 11.70 -5.09
C ILE A 331 -9.72 12.00 -5.83
N ILE A 332 -8.60 12.02 -5.10
CA ILE A 332 -7.31 12.42 -5.62
C ILE A 332 -6.32 11.28 -5.40
N MET A 333 -5.64 10.86 -6.47
CA MET A 333 -4.46 10.01 -6.34
C MET A 333 -3.29 10.87 -5.90
N LEU A 334 -2.82 10.67 -4.67
CA LEU A 334 -1.69 11.41 -4.10
C LEU A 334 -0.36 11.01 -4.74
N GLY A 335 -0.27 9.75 -5.18
CA GLY A 335 0.91 9.20 -5.81
C GLY A 335 0.92 7.68 -5.78
N GLY A 336 2.00 7.10 -6.29
CA GLY A 336 2.17 5.65 -6.30
C GLY A 336 3.58 5.22 -6.71
N LEU A 337 3.85 3.93 -6.61
CA LEU A 337 5.08 3.29 -7.03
C LEU A 337 4.73 2.04 -7.84
N TYR A 338 5.28 1.94 -9.05
CA TYR A 338 5.36 0.69 -9.80
C TYR A 338 6.82 0.26 -9.83
N SER A 339 7.11 -0.91 -9.26
CA SER A 339 8.43 -1.52 -9.29
C SER A 339 8.33 -2.91 -9.89
N ASN A 340 9.25 -3.24 -10.78
CA ASN A 340 9.40 -4.59 -11.32
C ASN A 340 10.89 -4.94 -11.28
N THR A 341 11.23 -5.98 -10.53
CA THR A 341 12.59 -6.48 -10.39
C THR A 341 12.67 -7.92 -10.84
N VAL A 342 13.37 -8.17 -11.94
CA VAL A 342 13.61 -9.50 -12.48
C VAL A 342 15.04 -9.94 -12.15
N PHE A 343 15.15 -11.00 -11.36
CA PHE A 343 16.39 -11.72 -11.10
C PHE A 343 16.42 -12.98 -11.97
N LYS A 344 17.44 -13.10 -12.81
CA LYS A 344 17.68 -14.31 -13.60
C LYS A 344 19.11 -14.76 -13.45
N SER A 345 19.28 -15.99 -13.00
CA SER A 345 20.57 -16.63 -12.87
C SER A 345 20.57 -17.95 -13.61
N GLN A 346 21.61 -18.18 -14.41
CA GLN A 346 21.70 -19.39 -15.23
C GLN A 346 23.12 -19.97 -15.16
N ARG A 347 23.19 -21.26 -14.90
CA ARG A 347 24.42 -22.06 -15.03
C ARG A 347 24.21 -23.09 -16.11
N LYS A 348 25.18 -23.25 -17.02
CA LYS A 348 25.08 -24.19 -18.14
C LYS A 348 26.42 -24.82 -18.45
N THR A 349 26.41 -26.05 -18.94
CA THR A 349 27.64 -26.67 -19.46
C THR A 349 27.95 -26.14 -20.85
N PRO A 350 29.19 -25.66 -21.09
CA PRO A 350 29.63 -25.28 -22.42
C PRO A 350 29.44 -26.43 -23.43
N PHE A 351 29.04 -26.11 -24.67
CA PHE A 351 28.76 -27.03 -25.78
C PHE A 351 27.54 -27.95 -25.59
N LEU A 352 27.49 -28.75 -24.51
CA LEU A 352 26.42 -29.73 -24.25
C LEU A 352 25.04 -29.07 -24.08
N SER A 353 24.98 -27.89 -23.48
CA SER A 353 23.73 -27.11 -23.35
C SER A 353 23.14 -26.67 -24.70
N GLY A 354 23.95 -26.57 -25.76
CA GLY A 354 23.46 -26.25 -27.11
C GLY A 354 22.92 -27.46 -27.87
N MET A 355 23.36 -28.68 -27.53
CA MET A 355 23.00 -29.90 -28.25
C MET A 355 21.89 -30.70 -27.54
N LEU A 356 21.94 -30.78 -26.20
CA LEU A 356 20.99 -31.52 -25.37
C LEU A 356 20.09 -30.58 -24.53
N GLY A 357 20.21 -29.26 -24.76
CA GLY A 357 19.27 -28.26 -24.26
C GLY A 357 19.20 -28.14 -22.74
N GLU A 358 17.96 -28.10 -22.26
CA GLU A 358 17.60 -27.74 -20.89
C GLU A 358 18.13 -28.68 -19.81
N LEU A 359 18.42 -29.95 -20.17
CA LEU A 359 19.00 -30.96 -19.29
C LEU A 359 20.44 -30.63 -18.81
N PHE A 360 21.12 -29.73 -19.51
CA PHE A 360 22.49 -29.29 -19.20
C PHE A 360 22.54 -27.81 -18.79
N SER A 361 21.44 -27.31 -18.23
CA SER A 361 21.33 -25.96 -17.69
C SER A 361 20.43 -25.88 -16.46
N ALA A 362 20.92 -25.19 -15.43
CA ALA A 362 20.14 -24.80 -14.26
C ALA A 362 19.78 -23.32 -14.37
N VAL A 363 18.54 -23.01 -13.98
CA VAL A 363 17.97 -21.67 -14.07
C VAL A 363 17.29 -21.36 -12.75
N ASP A 364 17.55 -20.18 -12.23
CA ASP A 364 16.85 -19.58 -11.09
C ASP A 364 16.34 -18.21 -11.54
N GLU A 365 15.03 -18.08 -11.64
CA GLU A 365 14.35 -16.87 -12.09
C GLU A 365 13.36 -16.42 -11.02
N SER A 366 13.35 -15.13 -10.72
CA SER A 366 12.40 -14.47 -9.82
C SER A 366 12.00 -13.12 -10.42
N ASP A 367 10.71 -12.85 -10.47
CA ASP A 367 10.07 -11.65 -11.01
C ASP A 367 9.21 -11.06 -9.88
N VAL A 368 9.73 -10.00 -9.25
CA VAL A 368 9.11 -9.34 -8.11
C VAL A 368 8.51 -8.02 -8.56
N LYS A 369 7.17 -7.93 -8.51
CA LYS A 369 6.40 -6.74 -8.84
C LYS A 369 5.78 -6.15 -7.58
N THR A 370 5.93 -4.84 -7.42
CA THR A 370 5.29 -4.07 -6.35
C THR A 370 4.54 -2.91 -6.96
N GLN A 371 3.26 -2.81 -6.62
CA GLN A 371 2.39 -1.71 -7.04
C GLN A 371 1.77 -1.08 -5.80
N LEU A 372 2.01 0.22 -5.60
CA LEU A 372 1.53 0.99 -4.46
C LEU A 372 0.78 2.21 -4.97
N VAL A 373 -0.39 2.50 -4.42
CA VAL A 373 -1.19 3.69 -4.73
C VAL A 373 -1.72 4.30 -3.45
N PHE A 374 -1.59 5.62 -3.34
CA PHE A 374 -2.22 6.44 -2.30
C PHE A 374 -3.39 7.21 -2.93
N LEU A 375 -4.58 7.00 -2.39
CA LEU A 375 -5.79 7.73 -2.75
C LEU A 375 -6.28 8.53 -1.55
N LEU A 376 -6.89 9.67 -1.82
CA LEU A 376 -7.52 10.53 -0.83
C LEU A 376 -8.94 10.86 -1.28
N LYS A 377 -9.88 10.83 -0.35
CA LYS A 377 -11.23 11.36 -0.54
C LYS A 377 -11.54 12.32 0.61
N ILE A 378 -12.22 13.41 0.27
CA ILE A 378 -12.55 14.47 1.22
C ILE A 378 -14.05 14.71 1.22
N ASN A 379 -14.62 14.92 2.40
CA ASN A 379 -16.01 15.32 2.53
C ASN A 379 -16.10 16.49 3.53
N ILE A 380 -16.56 17.64 3.05
CA ILE A 380 -16.82 18.83 3.86
C ILE A 380 -18.19 18.65 4.50
N LEU A 381 -18.20 18.47 5.82
CA LEU A 381 -19.41 18.31 6.60
C LEU A 381 -20.09 19.69 6.77
N LYS A 382 -20.88 20.07 5.76
CA LYS A 382 -21.72 21.27 5.81
C LYS A 382 -22.89 21.08 6.79
N LYS A 383 -23.47 22.20 7.23
CA LYS A 383 -24.61 22.35 8.15
C LYS A 383 -25.92 21.72 7.64
N ALA A 384 -25.94 20.42 7.32
CA ALA A 384 -27.15 19.66 7.09
C ALA A 384 -27.48 18.88 8.36
N GLY A 385 -28.15 19.56 9.31
CA GLY A 385 -28.88 18.96 10.42
C GLY A 385 -28.20 17.78 11.09
N THR A 386 -27.04 17.99 11.73
CA THR A 386 -26.36 16.99 12.55
C THR A 386 -27.34 16.44 13.58
N PRO A 387 -27.81 15.19 13.43
CA PRO A 387 -28.67 14.57 14.42
C PRO A 387 -27.85 14.42 15.71
N ASN A 388 -28.52 14.43 16.87
CA ASN A 388 -27.96 13.94 18.13
C ASN A 388 -27.75 12.41 18.11
N GLY A 389 -27.31 11.85 16.98
CA GLY A 389 -27.02 10.45 16.77
C GLY A 389 -25.66 10.36 16.08
N PHE A 390 -24.73 9.69 16.74
CA PHE A 390 -23.45 9.20 16.23
C PHE A 390 -23.13 9.61 14.78
N VAL A 391 -22.29 10.64 14.59
CA VAL A 391 -21.57 10.87 13.33
C VAL A 391 -20.44 9.85 13.25
N GLY A 392 -20.76 8.58 13.35
CA GLY A 392 -19.89 7.54 12.82
C GLY A 392 -20.56 7.06 11.55
N GLN A 393 -19.78 7.00 10.48
CA GLN A 393 -20.11 6.07 9.42
C GLN A 393 -20.52 4.75 10.07
N ASP A 394 -21.65 4.20 9.64
CA ASP A 394 -22.04 2.85 9.99
C ASP A 394 -20.84 1.92 9.78
N LEU A 395 -20.30 1.38 10.88
CA LEU A 395 -19.07 0.58 10.85
C LEU A 395 -19.23 -0.63 9.92
N ASP A 396 -20.45 -1.18 9.86
CA ASP A 396 -20.77 -2.29 8.98
C ASP A 396 -20.76 -1.84 7.51
N ARG A 397 -21.18 -0.61 7.22
CA ARG A 397 -21.11 -0.04 5.88
C ARG A 397 -19.66 0.22 5.45
N THR A 398 -18.84 0.87 6.28
CA THR A 398 -17.43 1.12 5.97
C THR A 398 -16.67 -0.19 5.79
N ALA A 399 -16.96 -1.20 6.62
CA ALA A 399 -16.41 -2.54 6.48
C ALA A 399 -16.85 -3.21 5.17
N ASN A 400 -18.13 -3.10 4.78
CA ASN A 400 -18.65 -3.65 3.53
C ASN A 400 -18.09 -2.93 2.29
N GLU A 401 -17.93 -1.60 2.34
CA GLU A 401 -17.29 -0.83 1.28
C GLU A 401 -15.81 -1.21 1.14
N ALA A 402 -15.08 -1.31 2.26
CA ALA A 402 -13.70 -1.79 2.26
C ALA A 402 -13.58 -3.23 1.71
N LYS A 403 -14.53 -4.11 2.06
CA LYS A 403 -14.59 -5.48 1.53
C LYS A 403 -14.85 -5.51 0.02
N ARG A 404 -15.84 -4.74 -0.47
CA ARG A 404 -16.14 -4.61 -1.90
C ARG A 404 -14.98 -4.00 -2.68
N LEU A 405 -14.33 -2.96 -2.17
CA LEU A 405 -13.08 -2.44 -2.75
C LEU A 405 -12.01 -3.52 -2.79
N GLY A 406 -11.84 -4.29 -1.71
CA GLY A 406 -10.96 -5.44 -1.66
C GLY A 406 -11.26 -6.44 -2.80
N GLU A 407 -12.53 -6.76 -3.02
CA GLU A 407 -13.03 -7.63 -4.09
C GLU A 407 -12.82 -7.05 -5.50
N ILE A 408 -13.15 -5.79 -5.75
CA ILE A 408 -12.94 -5.14 -7.06
C ILE A 408 -11.45 -5.05 -7.38
N ILE A 409 -10.63 -4.58 -6.43
CA ILE A 409 -9.18 -4.54 -6.60
C ILE A 409 -8.64 -5.97 -6.81
N ARG A 410 -9.35 -7.02 -6.33
CA ARG A 410 -8.92 -8.42 -6.50
C ARG A 410 -9.31 -8.95 -7.88
N ALA A 411 -10.42 -8.47 -8.43
CA ALA A 411 -10.89 -8.84 -9.76
C ALA A 411 -10.26 -8.00 -10.89
N SER A 412 -9.63 -6.87 -10.58
CA SER A 412 -9.03 -5.96 -11.56
C SER A 412 -7.62 -6.42 -11.99
N GLU A 413 -7.55 -7.23 -13.04
CA GLU A 413 -6.29 -7.73 -13.64
C GLU A 413 -5.44 -6.64 -14.31
N ASP A 414 -6.02 -5.50 -14.72
CA ASP A 414 -5.29 -4.44 -15.44
C ASP A 414 -4.44 -3.54 -14.52
N ILE A 415 -4.96 -3.20 -13.34
CA ILE A 415 -4.25 -2.37 -12.36
C ILE A 415 -3.32 -3.25 -11.51
N PHE A 416 -3.74 -4.47 -11.22
CA PHE A 416 -3.04 -5.43 -10.36
C PHE A 416 -3.05 -6.82 -11.02
N PRO A 417 -2.06 -7.15 -11.86
CA PRO A 417 -2.08 -8.35 -12.68
C PRO A 417 -2.03 -9.64 -11.85
N ASP A 418 -3.13 -10.39 -11.83
CA ASP A 418 -3.22 -11.75 -11.26
C ASP A 418 -2.79 -12.78 -12.33
N LYS A 419 -1.48 -12.82 -12.63
CA LYS A 419 -0.92 -13.57 -13.79
C LYS A 419 -0.56 -15.02 -13.54
N MET A 420 -0.92 -15.55 -12.38
CA MET A 420 -0.84 -16.99 -12.11
C MET A 420 -1.53 -17.83 -13.19
N LYS A 421 -2.65 -17.34 -13.76
CA LYS A 421 -3.36 -18.02 -14.86
C LYS A 421 -2.71 -17.86 -16.24
N ASP A 422 -2.12 -16.69 -16.52
CA ASP A 422 -1.55 -16.38 -17.84
C ASP A 422 -0.32 -17.22 -18.15
N LYS A 423 0.53 -17.52 -17.15
CA LYS A 423 1.65 -18.43 -17.36
C LYS A 423 1.21 -19.89 -17.45
N GLN A 424 0.20 -20.33 -16.70
CA GLN A 424 -0.31 -21.70 -16.87
C GLN A 424 -0.84 -21.94 -18.29
N LYS A 425 -1.52 -20.94 -18.86
CA LYS A 425 -1.95 -20.92 -20.27
C LYS A 425 -0.79 -20.86 -21.27
N ALA A 426 0.22 -20.03 -21.03
CA ALA A 426 1.41 -19.96 -21.88
C ALA A 426 2.24 -21.26 -21.86
N TRP A 427 2.17 -22.02 -20.75
CA TRP A 427 2.79 -23.33 -20.63
C TRP A 427 2.00 -24.41 -21.36
N ASP A 428 0.66 -24.37 -21.28
CA ASP A 428 -0.23 -25.26 -22.05
C ASP A 428 -0.08 -25.00 -23.57
N GLU A 429 -0.01 -23.73 -23.98
CA GLU A 429 0.21 -23.33 -25.38
C GLU A 429 1.60 -23.73 -25.91
N HIS A 430 2.66 -23.64 -25.09
CA HIS A 430 4.00 -24.12 -25.49
C HIS A 430 4.15 -25.64 -25.45
N ALA A 431 3.35 -26.34 -24.64
CA ALA A 431 3.26 -27.80 -24.67
C ALA A 431 2.53 -28.27 -25.94
N GLU A 432 1.43 -27.61 -26.32
CA GLU A 432 0.67 -27.90 -27.54
C GLU A 432 1.45 -27.55 -28.84
N GLU A 433 2.25 -26.48 -28.86
CA GLU A 433 3.08 -26.12 -30.03
C GLU A 433 4.19 -27.16 -30.31
N LYS A 434 4.60 -27.92 -29.29
CA LYS A 434 5.59 -29.01 -29.43
C LYS A 434 4.96 -30.34 -29.81
N ASP A 435 3.73 -30.63 -29.39
CA ASP A 435 3.00 -31.84 -29.81
C ASP A 435 2.50 -31.77 -31.27
N GLY A 436 2.33 -30.57 -31.83
CA GLY A 436 2.00 -30.38 -33.26
C GLY A 436 3.16 -30.57 -34.25
N LYS A 437 4.38 -30.92 -33.79
CA LYS A 437 5.60 -31.04 -34.61
C LYS A 437 6.24 -32.44 -34.65
N ASN A 438 5.52 -33.50 -34.27
CA ASN A 438 5.95 -34.88 -34.47
C ASN A 438 5.27 -35.54 -35.67
#